data_AF-Q9CQE5-F1
#
_entry.id   AF-Q9CQE5-F1
#
_cell.length_a   1.000
_cell.length_b   1.000
_cell.length_c   1.000
_cell.angle_alpha   90.00
_cell.angle_beta   90.00
_cell.angle_gamma   90.00
#
_symmetry.space_group_name_H-M   'P 1'
#
loop_
_entity.id
_entity.type
_entity.pdbx_description
1 polymer ?
#
loop_
_entity_poly.entity_id
_entity_poly.type
_entity_poly.pdbx_seq_one_letter_code
_entity_poly.pdbx_strand_id
1 'polypeptide(L)'
;MFTRAVSRLSRKRPPSDIHDGDGSSSSGHQSLKSTAKWASSLENLLEDPEGVQRFREFLKKEFSEENVLFWLACEDFKKTEDRKQMQEKAKEIYMTFLSNKASSQVNVEGQSRLTEKILEEPHPLMFQKLQDQIFNLMKYDSYSRFLKSDLFLKPKRTEEEEEEPPDAQTAAKRASRIYNT
;
A
#
# COMPACT_ATOMS: atom_id res chain seq x y z
N MET A 1 -82.50 17.54 -11.28
CA MET A 1 -82.86 18.30 -10.07
C MET A 1 -81.64 18.35 -9.16
N PHE A 2 -81.19 19.57 -8.83
CA PHE A 2 -80.35 20.00 -7.68
C PHE A 2 -78.91 19.44 -7.55
N THR A 3 -77.89 20.17 -8.03
CA THR A 3 -77.08 21.22 -7.35
C THR A 3 -76.05 20.66 -6.33
N ARG A 4 -74.74 20.68 -6.61
CA ARG A 4 -73.73 21.77 -6.62
C ARG A 4 -72.97 21.87 -5.28
N ALA A 5 -71.63 21.76 -5.38
CA ALA A 5 -70.59 22.54 -4.69
C ALA A 5 -70.46 22.43 -3.14
N VAL A 6 -69.31 22.58 -2.45
CA VAL A 6 -67.89 22.84 -2.77
C VAL A 6 -67.06 22.73 -1.47
N SER A 7 -65.74 22.61 -1.63
CA SER A 7 -64.67 23.24 -0.83
C SER A 7 -64.06 22.57 0.42
N ARG A 8 -62.76 22.26 0.24
CA ARG A 8 -61.59 22.64 1.06
C ARG A 8 -61.51 22.13 2.52
N LEU A 9 -60.44 21.41 2.86
CA LEU A 9 -59.13 21.94 3.29
C LEU A 9 -58.30 20.84 3.98
N SER A 10 -57.03 20.75 3.57
CA SER A 10 -55.83 20.17 4.21
C SER A 10 -55.95 19.32 5.50
N ARG A 11 -55.28 18.16 5.52
CA ARG A 11 -53.99 17.94 6.22
C ARG A 11 -53.64 16.44 6.36
N LYS A 12 -52.32 16.20 6.28
CA LYS A 12 -51.49 15.11 6.88
C LYS A 12 -51.21 13.84 6.05
N ARG A 13 -49.91 13.69 5.72
CA ARG A 13 -49.20 12.52 5.18
C ARG A 13 -49.16 11.37 6.19
N PRO A 14 -49.22 10.10 5.74
CA PRO A 14 -48.73 8.94 6.49
C PRO A 14 -47.23 8.68 6.23
N PRO A 15 -46.48 8.06 7.15
CA PRO A 15 -45.14 7.55 6.87
C PRO A 15 -45.23 6.15 6.24
N SER A 16 -44.29 5.82 5.35
CA SER A 16 -44.13 4.47 4.80
C SER A 16 -42.67 4.05 5.00
N ASP A 17 -42.48 3.03 5.80
CA ASP A 17 -41.25 2.25 5.95
C ASP A 17 -40.85 1.62 4.61
N ILE A 18 -39.61 1.85 4.16
CA ILE A 18 -38.84 0.88 3.35
C ILE A 18 -37.37 1.00 3.79
N HIS A 19 -36.87 -0.07 4.40
CA HIS A 19 -35.47 -0.31 4.75
C HIS A 19 -34.83 -1.09 3.61
N ASP A 20 -34.01 -0.45 2.79
CA ASP A 20 -33.15 -1.09 1.81
C ASP A 20 -31.70 -0.71 2.08
N GLY A 21 -30.88 -1.73 2.27
CA GLY A 21 -29.46 -1.60 2.58
C GLY A 21 -28.64 -1.14 1.38
N ASP A 22 -27.61 -0.34 1.67
CA ASP A 22 -26.47 -0.16 0.79
C ASP A 22 -25.18 -0.28 1.60
N GLY A 23 -24.47 -1.38 1.38
CA GLY A 23 -23.13 -1.61 1.88
C GLY A 23 -22.22 -1.83 0.68
N SER A 24 -21.48 -0.79 0.27
CA SER A 24 -20.19 -0.88 -0.46
C SER A 24 -19.63 0.50 -0.81
N SER A 25 -19.14 1.26 0.19
CA SER A 25 -18.32 2.48 -0.08
C SER A 25 -17.07 2.59 0.80
N SER A 26 -16.64 1.54 1.51
CA SER A 26 -15.48 1.63 2.40
C SER A 26 -14.13 1.31 1.75
N SER A 27 -14.09 0.81 0.51
CA SER A 27 -12.86 0.33 -0.13
C SER A 27 -11.95 1.48 -0.59
N GLY A 28 -12.48 2.52 -1.25
CA GLY A 28 -11.67 3.66 -1.75
C GLY A 28 -11.03 4.47 -0.62
N HIS A 29 -11.79 4.76 0.44
CA HIS A 29 -11.26 5.48 1.61
C HIS A 29 -10.14 4.72 2.35
N GLN A 30 -10.13 3.38 2.27
CA GLN A 30 -9.05 2.58 2.84
C GLN A 30 -7.79 2.62 1.96
N SER A 31 -7.95 2.51 0.63
CA SER A 31 -6.83 2.55 -0.31
C SER A 31 -6.07 3.89 -0.27
N LEU A 32 -6.78 5.01 -0.23
CA LEU A 32 -6.17 6.35 -0.09
C LEU A 32 -5.38 6.50 1.21
N LYS A 33 -5.93 6.01 2.33
CA LYS A 33 -5.24 6.07 3.63
C LYS A 33 -4.00 5.18 3.64
N SER A 34 -4.07 4.00 3.03
CA SER A 34 -2.91 3.10 2.91
C SER A 34 -1.82 3.70 2.02
N THR A 35 -2.16 4.24 0.85
CA THR A 35 -1.17 4.88 -0.03
C THR A 35 -0.52 6.12 0.60
N ALA A 36 -1.27 6.92 1.36
CA ALA A 36 -0.72 8.04 2.12
C ALA A 36 0.28 7.57 3.19
N LYS A 37 -0.03 6.47 3.90
CA LYS A 37 0.91 5.85 4.86
C LYS A 37 2.17 5.37 4.15
N TRP A 38 2.04 4.68 3.02
CA TRP A 38 3.20 4.19 2.26
C TRP A 38 4.07 5.31 1.71
N ALA A 39 3.55 6.53 1.47
CA ALA A 39 4.36 7.69 1.08
C ALA A 39 5.09 8.36 2.24
N SER A 40 4.57 8.21 3.46
CA SER A 40 5.15 8.88 4.63
C SER A 40 6.49 8.29 5.05
N SER A 41 6.70 6.98 4.88
CA SER A 41 7.94 6.30 5.24
C SER A 41 8.02 4.91 4.60
N LEU A 42 9.25 4.44 4.32
CA LEU A 42 9.46 3.07 3.83
C LEU A 42 9.07 2.05 4.91
N GLU A 43 9.24 2.41 6.18
CA GLU A 43 8.83 1.63 7.35
C GLU A 43 7.32 1.32 7.28
N ASN A 44 6.47 2.33 7.05
CA ASN A 44 5.02 2.15 6.93
C ASN A 44 4.62 1.33 5.70
N LEU A 45 5.40 1.44 4.61
CA LEU A 45 5.21 0.60 3.43
C LEU A 45 5.51 -0.87 3.75
N LEU A 46 6.58 -1.14 4.49
CA LEU A 46 7.05 -2.50 4.80
C LEU A 46 6.24 -3.19 5.91
N GLU A 47 5.48 -2.44 6.70
CA GLU A 47 4.52 -2.96 7.68
C GLU A 47 3.17 -3.36 7.06
N ASP A 48 2.84 -2.83 5.89
CA ASP A 48 1.57 -3.10 5.19
C ASP A 48 1.75 -4.22 4.14
N PRO A 49 1.05 -5.37 4.26
CA PRO A 49 1.15 -6.46 3.29
C PRO A 49 0.85 -6.04 1.84
N GLU A 50 -0.08 -5.11 1.61
CA GLU A 50 -0.40 -4.63 0.26
C GLU A 50 0.73 -3.72 -0.26
N GLY A 51 1.26 -2.85 0.62
CA GLY A 51 2.40 -1.99 0.32
C GLY A 51 3.63 -2.80 -0.08
N VAL A 52 3.97 -3.83 0.71
CA VAL A 52 5.04 -4.78 0.42
C VAL A 52 4.83 -5.47 -0.93
N GLN A 53 3.63 -5.97 -1.22
CA GLN A 53 3.35 -6.66 -2.48
C GLN A 53 3.59 -5.74 -3.69
N ARG A 54 3.07 -4.51 -3.66
CA ARG A 54 3.26 -3.54 -4.74
C ARG A 54 4.71 -3.11 -4.90
N PHE A 55 5.41 -2.88 -3.79
CA PHE A 55 6.83 -2.52 -3.82
C PHE A 55 7.70 -3.66 -4.33
N ARG A 56 7.39 -4.90 -3.94
CA ARG A 56 8.04 -6.10 -4.47
C ARG A 56 7.86 -6.24 -5.98
N GLU A 57 6.65 -5.99 -6.50
CA GLU A 57 6.41 -5.97 -7.96
C GLU A 57 7.18 -4.86 -8.68
N PHE A 58 7.34 -3.70 -8.04
CA PHE A 58 8.18 -2.63 -8.56
C PHE A 58 9.66 -3.07 -8.63
N LEU A 59 10.20 -3.60 -7.54
CA LEU A 59 11.59 -4.08 -7.47
C LEU A 59 11.87 -5.23 -8.44
N LYS A 60 10.90 -6.13 -8.67
CA LYS A 60 11.00 -7.17 -9.71
C LYS A 60 11.30 -6.59 -11.09
N LYS A 61 10.65 -5.48 -11.45
CA LYS A 61 10.87 -4.81 -12.74
C LYS A 61 12.23 -4.12 -12.82
N GLU A 62 12.77 -3.73 -11.67
CA GLU A 62 14.10 -3.13 -11.54
C GLU A 62 15.21 -4.15 -11.26
N PHE A 63 14.91 -5.45 -11.29
CA PHE A 63 15.85 -6.53 -10.99
C PHE A 63 16.55 -6.38 -9.63
N SER A 64 15.80 -5.91 -8.64
CA SER A 64 16.30 -5.57 -7.30
C SER A 64 15.40 -6.14 -6.18
N GLU A 65 14.59 -7.16 -6.50
CA GLU A 65 13.64 -7.81 -5.59
C GLU A 65 14.34 -8.46 -4.38
N GLU A 66 15.58 -8.92 -4.56
CA GLU A 66 16.38 -9.55 -3.51
C GLU A 66 16.52 -8.66 -2.26
N ASN A 67 16.51 -7.33 -2.43
CA ASN A 67 16.64 -6.38 -1.33
C ASN A 67 15.45 -6.45 -0.38
N VAL A 68 14.22 -6.44 -0.90
CA VAL A 68 13.02 -6.52 -0.03
C VAL A 68 12.87 -7.92 0.56
N LEU A 69 13.19 -8.97 -0.20
CA LEU A 69 13.12 -10.34 0.28
C LEU A 69 14.10 -10.59 1.43
N PHE A 70 15.34 -10.12 1.30
CA PHE A 70 16.33 -10.20 2.37
C PHE A 70 15.89 -9.43 3.62
N TRP A 71 15.35 -8.22 3.44
CA TRP A 71 14.87 -7.42 4.56
C TRP A 71 13.73 -8.10 5.31
N LEU A 72 12.75 -8.66 4.60
CA LEU A 72 11.63 -9.41 5.18
C LEU A 72 12.11 -10.69 5.88
N ALA A 73 13.07 -11.41 5.28
CA ALA A 73 13.65 -12.60 5.89
C ALA A 73 14.37 -12.26 7.21
N CYS A 74 15.06 -11.11 7.29
CA CYS A 74 15.66 -10.63 8.53
C CYS A 74 14.61 -10.26 9.60
N GLU A 75 13.49 -9.63 9.20
CA GLU A 75 12.37 -9.34 10.13
C GLU A 75 11.75 -10.62 10.71
N ASP A 76 11.53 -11.62 9.86
CA ASP A 76 10.98 -12.92 10.28
C ASP A 76 11.99 -13.70 11.14
N PHE A 77 13.28 -13.64 10.80
CA PHE A 77 14.35 -14.21 11.60
C PHE A 77 14.42 -13.61 13.01
N LYS A 78 14.30 -12.28 13.14
CA LYS A 78 14.29 -11.58 14.45
C LYS A 78 13.15 -12.03 15.38
N LYS A 79 12.02 -12.46 14.81
CA LYS A 79 10.84 -12.95 15.54
C LYS A 79 10.93 -14.42 15.93
N THR A 80 11.96 -15.13 15.49
CA THR A 80 12.10 -16.57 15.73
C THR A 80 12.71 -16.83 17.11
N GLU A 81 11.94 -17.46 18.00
CA GLU A 81 12.38 -17.77 19.38
C GLU A 81 13.04 -19.15 19.50
N ASP A 82 12.59 -20.12 18.69
CA ASP A 82 13.14 -21.48 18.73
C ASP A 82 14.55 -21.53 18.14
N ARG A 83 15.52 -22.01 18.92
CA ARG A 83 16.93 -22.04 18.52
C ARG A 83 17.19 -22.88 17.27
N LYS A 84 16.46 -23.99 17.09
CA LYS A 84 16.64 -24.86 15.92
C LYS A 84 16.13 -24.17 14.66
N GLN A 85 14.92 -23.60 14.70
CA GLN A 85 14.38 -22.80 13.60
C GLN A 85 15.24 -21.58 13.30
N MET A 86 15.77 -20.91 14.32
CA MET A 86 16.69 -19.78 14.15
C MET A 86 17.93 -20.23 13.38
N GLN A 87 18.54 -21.37 13.73
CA GLN A 87 19.69 -21.89 13.00
C GLN A 87 19.37 -22.26 11.54
N GLU A 88 18.21 -22.86 11.29
CA GLU A 88 17.75 -23.19 9.93
C GLU A 88 17.54 -21.92 9.08
N LYS A 89 16.81 -20.93 9.62
CA LYS A 89 16.58 -19.64 8.94
C LYS A 89 17.87 -18.86 8.73
N ALA A 90 18.80 -18.85 9.70
CA ALA A 90 20.10 -18.19 9.53
C ALA A 90 20.87 -18.79 8.34
N LYS A 91 20.88 -20.13 8.21
CA LYS A 91 21.52 -20.83 7.09
C LYS A 91 20.82 -20.50 5.77
N GLU A 92 19.49 -20.50 5.75
CA GLU A 92 18.71 -20.16 4.56
C GLU A 92 18.98 -18.74 4.08
N ILE A 93 18.94 -17.75 4.98
CA ILE A 93 19.24 -16.34 4.68
C ILE A 93 20.66 -16.21 4.14
N TYR A 94 21.64 -16.86 4.78
CA TYR A 94 23.03 -16.83 4.34
C TYR A 94 23.18 -17.39 2.92
N MET A 95 22.63 -18.58 2.66
CA MET A 95 22.78 -19.24 1.36
C MET A 95 22.02 -18.54 0.24
N THR A 96 20.89 -17.89 0.54
CA THR A 96 20.02 -17.26 -0.45
C THR A 96 20.46 -15.85 -0.82
N PHE A 97 20.99 -15.07 0.15
CA PHE A 97 21.24 -13.64 -0.03
C PHE A 97 22.69 -13.18 0.23
N LEU A 98 23.51 -13.94 0.97
CA LEU A 98 24.80 -13.43 1.48
C LEU A 98 26.01 -14.24 1.01
N SER A 99 25.82 -15.52 0.68
CA SER A 99 26.88 -16.38 0.17
C SER A 99 27.40 -15.85 -1.16
N ASN A 100 28.69 -16.00 -1.42
CA ASN A 100 29.28 -15.66 -2.74
C ASN A 100 28.71 -16.50 -3.89
N LYS A 101 27.97 -17.57 -3.57
CA LYS A 101 27.28 -18.43 -4.54
C LYS A 101 25.75 -18.23 -4.53
N ALA A 102 25.27 -17.24 -3.79
CA ALA A 102 23.84 -16.95 -3.67
C ALA A 102 23.28 -16.50 -5.03
N SER A 103 22.14 -17.08 -5.43
CA SER A 103 21.45 -16.68 -6.67
C SER A 103 20.81 -15.29 -6.57
N SER A 104 20.48 -14.86 -5.35
CA SER A 104 19.82 -13.59 -5.05
C SER A 104 20.70 -12.75 -4.11
N GLN A 105 22.00 -12.69 -4.41
CA GLN A 105 22.97 -12.00 -3.56
C GLN A 105 22.64 -10.50 -3.43
N VAL A 106 22.50 -10.02 -2.19
CA VAL A 106 22.28 -8.60 -1.93
C VAL A 106 23.58 -7.80 -1.96
N ASN A 107 23.50 -6.56 -2.43
CA ASN A 107 24.66 -5.68 -2.47
C ASN A 107 24.88 -4.96 -1.12
N VAL A 108 25.68 -5.56 -0.24
CA VAL A 108 26.01 -5.00 1.08
C VAL A 108 27.50 -5.04 1.38
N GLU A 109 27.97 -4.02 2.10
CA GLU A 109 29.34 -3.97 2.61
C GLU A 109 29.51 -4.91 3.81
N GLY A 110 30.60 -5.67 3.78
CA GLY A 110 30.97 -6.57 4.88
C GLY A 110 30.34 -7.95 4.81
N GLN A 111 29.57 -8.29 3.76
CA GLN A 111 29.10 -9.66 3.53
C GLN A 111 30.23 -10.69 3.56
N SER A 112 31.42 -10.34 3.07
CA SER A 112 32.61 -11.21 3.08
C SER A 112 33.13 -11.54 4.48
N ARG A 113 32.74 -10.77 5.51
CA ARG A 113 33.09 -11.05 6.91
C ARG A 113 32.17 -12.10 7.53
N LEU A 114 31.00 -12.34 6.93
CA LEU A 114 30.11 -13.42 7.33
C LEU A 114 30.67 -14.73 6.79
N THR A 115 31.27 -15.49 7.70
CA THR A 115 31.67 -16.87 7.44
C THR A 115 30.59 -17.81 7.96
N GLU A 116 30.55 -19.04 7.47
CA GLU A 116 29.63 -20.08 7.97
C GLU A 116 29.72 -20.27 9.50
N LYS A 117 30.82 -19.86 10.13
CA LYS A 117 30.98 -19.84 11.60
C LYS A 117 29.93 -19.01 12.32
N ILE A 118 29.43 -17.93 11.73
CA ILE A 118 28.36 -17.14 12.35
C ILE A 118 27.04 -17.93 12.44
N LEU A 119 26.90 -19.01 11.67
CA LEU A 119 25.75 -19.91 11.67
C LEU A 119 25.86 -20.98 12.78
N GLU A 120 27.00 -21.07 13.47
CA GLU A 120 27.18 -21.95 14.65
C GLU A 120 26.48 -21.37 15.89
N GLU A 121 26.50 -20.04 16.03
CA GLU A 121 25.88 -19.30 17.14
C GLU A 121 24.96 -18.19 16.62
N PRO A 122 23.81 -18.54 15.99
CA PRO A 122 22.87 -17.54 15.50
C PRO A 122 22.25 -16.78 16.68
N HIS A 123 22.08 -15.47 16.49
CA HIS A 123 21.36 -14.60 17.44
C HIS A 123 20.47 -13.61 16.66
N PRO A 124 19.35 -13.13 17.22
CA PRO A 124 18.35 -12.34 16.48
C PRO A 124 18.92 -11.12 15.73
N LEU A 125 19.94 -10.48 16.29
CA LEU A 125 20.54 -9.26 15.74
C LEU A 125 21.71 -9.49 14.77
N MET A 126 22.04 -10.73 14.40
CA MET A 126 23.24 -11.06 13.62
C MET A 126 23.26 -10.41 12.22
N PHE A 127 22.08 -10.19 11.64
CA PHE A 127 21.93 -9.55 10.33
C PHE A 127 21.61 -8.06 10.40
N GLN A 128 21.42 -7.47 11.59
CA GLN A 128 20.90 -6.10 11.75
C GLN A 128 21.72 -5.08 10.94
N LYS A 129 23.06 -5.15 11.00
CA LYS A 129 23.92 -4.23 10.24
C LYS A 129 23.73 -4.33 8.73
N LEU A 130 23.50 -5.54 8.20
CA LEU A 130 23.26 -5.73 6.76
C LEU A 130 21.84 -5.32 6.38
N GLN A 131 20.88 -5.62 7.25
CA GLN A 131 19.50 -5.21 7.10
C GLN A 131 19.38 -3.67 7.03
N ASP A 132 20.11 -2.94 7.87
CA ASP A 132 20.13 -1.47 7.87
C ASP A 132 20.72 -0.90 6.57
N GLN A 133 21.75 -1.54 6.01
CA GLN A 133 22.32 -1.15 4.72
C GLN A 133 21.31 -1.33 3.59
N ILE A 134 20.63 -2.48 3.55
CA ILE A 134 19.59 -2.75 2.55
C ILE A 134 18.38 -1.86 2.72
N PHE A 135 17.98 -1.57 3.96
CA PHE A 135 16.91 -0.62 4.23
C PHE A 135 17.24 0.76 3.66
N ASN A 136 18.46 1.27 3.90
CA ASN A 136 18.90 2.54 3.35
C ASN A 136 19.04 2.52 1.83
N LEU A 137 19.58 1.43 1.26
CA LEU A 137 19.65 1.24 -0.19
C LEU A 137 18.26 1.37 -0.83
N MET A 138 17.29 0.61 -0.34
CA MET A 138 15.91 0.68 -0.81
C MET A 138 15.31 2.07 -0.58
N LYS A 139 15.51 2.68 0.59
CA LYS A 139 14.94 3.99 0.97
C LYS A 139 15.38 5.11 0.03
N TYR A 140 16.67 5.16 -0.30
CA TYR A 140 17.24 6.25 -1.08
C TYR A 140 17.21 5.99 -2.58
N ASP A 141 17.20 4.74 -3.02
CA ASP A 141 17.15 4.39 -4.43
C ASP A 141 15.73 4.01 -4.87
N SER A 142 15.30 2.78 -4.61
CA SER A 142 14.09 2.21 -5.21
C SER A 142 12.79 2.81 -4.66
N TYR A 143 12.71 3.10 -3.36
CA TYR A 143 11.54 3.70 -2.72
C TYR A 143 11.24 5.09 -3.28
N SER A 144 12.29 5.90 -3.50
CA SER A 144 12.15 7.24 -4.10
C SER A 144 11.58 7.18 -5.53
N ARG A 145 11.92 6.12 -6.29
CA ARG A 145 11.38 5.84 -7.63
C ARG A 145 9.98 5.23 -7.58
N PHE A 146 9.72 4.33 -6.63
CA PHE A 146 8.41 3.72 -6.41
C PHE A 146 7.33 4.77 -6.16
N LEU A 147 7.58 5.76 -5.31
CA LEU A 147 6.64 6.87 -5.03
C LEU A 147 6.31 7.73 -6.27
N LYS A 148 7.17 7.71 -7.29
CA LYS A 148 6.95 8.41 -8.58
C LYS A 148 6.37 7.50 -9.65
N SER A 149 6.33 6.19 -9.41
CA SER A 149 5.91 5.20 -10.39
C SER A 149 4.39 5.15 -10.52
N ASP A 150 3.90 4.76 -11.69
CA ASP A 150 2.46 4.56 -11.90
C ASP A 150 1.89 3.47 -10.97
N LEU A 151 2.70 2.56 -10.42
CA LEU A 151 2.22 1.53 -9.48
C LEU A 151 1.73 2.12 -8.15
N PHE A 152 2.32 3.25 -7.74
CA PHE A 152 1.89 4.03 -6.59
C PHE A 152 0.80 5.06 -6.96
N LEU A 153 0.85 5.61 -8.17
CA LEU A 153 -0.07 6.67 -8.62
C LEU A 153 -1.40 6.16 -9.21
N LYS A 154 -1.48 4.93 -9.73
CA LYS A 154 -2.72 4.39 -10.33
C LYS A 154 -3.90 4.31 -9.34
N PRO A 155 -3.71 3.94 -8.05
CA PRO A 155 -4.75 4.11 -7.05
C PRO A 155 -5.21 5.57 -6.98
N LYS A 156 -4.27 6.52 -6.88
CA LYS A 156 -4.57 7.95 -6.76
C LYS A 156 -5.29 8.55 -7.96
N ARG A 157 -4.89 8.21 -9.19
CA ARG A 157 -5.46 8.82 -10.42
C ARG A 157 -6.89 8.38 -10.70
N THR A 158 -7.25 7.15 -10.34
CA THR A 158 -8.62 6.66 -10.55
C THR A 158 -9.60 7.38 -9.62
N GLU A 159 -9.13 7.83 -8.46
CA GLU A 159 -9.95 8.47 -7.43
C GLU A 159 -10.03 10.00 -7.62
N GLU A 160 -9.00 10.65 -8.16
CA GLU A 160 -9.05 12.08 -8.55
C GLU A 160 -9.98 12.36 -9.74
N GLU A 161 -10.18 11.38 -10.63
CA GLU A 161 -11.14 11.50 -11.76
C GLU A 161 -12.59 11.16 -11.36
N GLU A 162 -12.83 10.47 -10.23
CA GLU A 162 -14.17 10.13 -9.73
C GLU A 162 -14.75 11.15 -8.74
N GLU A 163 -13.96 12.06 -8.17
CA GLU A 163 -14.45 13.14 -7.29
C GLU A 163 -14.94 14.41 -8.02
N GLU A 164 -14.90 14.49 -9.35
CA GLU A 164 -15.56 15.57 -10.09
C GLU A 164 -17.08 15.28 -10.22
N PRO A 165 -17.97 16.03 -9.54
CA PRO A 165 -19.40 15.79 -9.64
C PRO A 165 -19.90 16.10 -11.06
N PRO A 166 -20.78 15.27 -11.65
CA PRO A 166 -21.27 15.43 -13.03
C PRO A 166 -22.15 16.68 -13.31
N ASP A 167 -22.16 17.68 -12.43
CA ASP A 167 -23.07 18.84 -12.49
C ASP A 167 -22.40 20.22 -12.66
N ALA A 168 -21.07 20.30 -12.79
CA ALA A 168 -20.40 21.60 -13.00
C ALA A 168 -20.41 22.09 -14.48
N GLN A 169 -20.57 21.19 -15.45
CA GLN A 169 -20.48 21.53 -16.89
C GLN A 169 -21.82 22.00 -17.51
N THR A 170 -22.94 21.81 -16.82
CA THR A 170 -24.28 22.19 -17.34
C THR A 170 -24.76 23.54 -16.80
N ALA A 171 -24.22 24.02 -15.68
CA ALA A 171 -24.56 25.32 -15.09
C ALA A 171 -23.89 26.51 -15.82
N ALA A 172 -22.66 26.33 -16.32
CA ALA A 172 -21.91 27.38 -17.01
C ALA A 172 -22.49 27.79 -18.38
N LYS A 173 -23.27 26.90 -19.03
CA LYS A 173 -23.90 27.21 -20.33
C LYS A 173 -25.31 27.80 -20.22
N ARG A 174 -25.91 27.85 -19.03
CA ARG A 174 -27.21 28.51 -18.79
C ARG A 174 -27.07 29.95 -18.28
N ALA A 175 -26.00 30.27 -17.57
CA ALA A 175 -25.76 31.63 -17.06
C ALA A 175 -25.26 32.62 -18.14
N SER A 176 -24.71 32.13 -19.26
CA SER A 176 -24.22 32.99 -20.36
C SER A 176 -25.32 33.45 -21.35
N ARG A 177 -26.56 32.98 -21.20
CA ARG A 177 -27.67 33.30 -22.14
C ARG A 177 -28.59 34.44 -21.66
N ILE A 178 -28.29 35.05 -20.52
CA ILE A 178 -29.16 36.05 -19.87
C ILE A 178 -28.65 37.49 -20.07
N TYR A 179 -27.46 37.70 -20.65
CA TYR A 179 -26.85 39.04 -20.83
C TYR A 179 -26.58 39.43 -22.29
N ASN A 180 -27.27 38.84 -23.26
CA ASN A 180 -27.06 39.17 -24.67
C ASN A 180 -28.37 39.09 -25.49
N THR A 181 -29.34 39.96 -25.21
CA THR A 181 -30.41 40.43 -26.12
C THR A 181 -31.02 41.68 -25.54
#